data_AF-A0A640BQU6-F1
#
_entry.id   AF-A0A640BQU6-F1
#
_cell.length_a   1.000
_cell.length_b   1.000
_cell.length_c   1.000
_cell.angle_alpha   90.00
_cell.angle_beta   90.00
_cell.angle_gamma   90.00
#
_symmetry.space_group_name_H-M   'P 1'
#
loop_
_entity.id
_entity.type
_entity.pdbx_description
1 polymer ?
#
loop_
_entity_poly.entity_id
_entity_poly.type
_entity_poly.pdbx_seq_one_letter_code
_entity_poly.pdbx_strand_id
1 'polypeptide(L)' 'MAKEVLHLRDSLRWFSIDEVMPKDETTVIVRNAGGVPWIADVDNGQFYPDEFPVDRMSPGEVTHWMRFPE' A
#
# COMPACT_ATOMS: atom_id res chain seq x y z
N MET A 1 16.09 1.66 -20.40
CA MET A 1 15.40 0.62 -21.20
C MET A 1 15.06 -0.63 -20.38
N ALA A 2 15.88 -1.69 -20.27
CA ALA A 2 15.44 -2.95 -19.63
C ALA A 2 15.19 -2.84 -18.11
N LYS A 3 16.07 -2.15 -17.36
CA LYS A 3 15.94 -1.97 -15.89
C LYS A 3 14.73 -1.11 -15.50
N GLU A 4 14.42 -0.12 -16.33
CA GLU A 4 13.36 0.88 -16.10
C GLU A 4 11.96 0.26 -16.28
N VAL A 5 11.79 -0.60 -17.29
CA VAL A 5 10.55 -1.36 -17.49
C VAL A 5 10.30 -2.38 -16.38
N LEU A 6 11.37 -3.00 -15.85
CA LEU A 6 11.27 -3.90 -14.70
C LEU A 6 10.89 -3.14 -13.42
N HIS A 7 11.50 -1.98 -13.20
CA HIS A 7 11.20 -1.12 -12.05
C HIS A 7 9.74 -0.64 -12.05
N LEU A 8 9.20 -0.25 -13.20
CA LEU A 8 7.79 0.13 -13.37
C LEU A 8 6.82 -1.06 -13.20
N ARG A 9 7.22 -2.26 -13.63
CA ARG A 9 6.40 -3.47 -13.42
C ARG A 9 6.30 -3.83 -11.94
N ASP A 10 7.39 -3.68 -11.20
CA ASP A 10 7.42 -3.97 -9.77
C ASP A 10 6.72 -2.89 -8.94
N SER A 11 6.73 -1.63 -9.38
CA SER A 11 6.03 -0.54 -8.68
C SER A 11 4.51 -0.62 -8.83
N LEU A 12 3.98 -1.24 -9.88
CA LEU A 12 2.54 -1.41 -10.13
C LEU A 12 1.96 -2.74 -9.60
N ARG A 13 2.80 -3.59 -8.99
CA ARG A 13 2.37 -4.88 -8.46
C ARG A 13 1.72 -4.72 -7.09
N TRP A 14 0.55 -5.34 -6.94
CA TRP A 14 -0.10 -5.54 -5.65
C TRP A 14 0.41 -6.82 -4.97
N PHE A 15 0.65 -6.73 -3.67
CA PHE A 15 1.07 -7.80 -2.79
C PHE A 15 0.00 -8.04 -1.73
N SER A 16 -0.36 -9.30 -1.48
CA SER A 16 -1.23 -9.66 -0.35
C SER A 16 -0.48 -9.49 0.96
N ILE A 17 -1.13 -8.93 1.99
CA ILE A 17 -0.51 -8.80 3.32
C ILE A 17 -0.25 -10.16 3.99
N ASP A 18 -1.01 -11.18 3.62
CA ASP A 18 -0.81 -12.56 4.10
C ASP A 18 0.43 -13.22 3.49
N GLU A 19 0.88 -12.74 2.33
CA GLU A 19 2.06 -13.27 1.64
C GLU A 19 3.32 -12.51 2.02
N VAL A 20 3.24 -11.17 2.05
CA VAL A 20 4.37 -10.30 2.36
C VAL A 20 3.87 -9.01 2.95
N MET A 21 4.38 -8.66 4.13
CA MET A 21 4.18 -7.33 4.70
C MET A 21 5.21 -6.34 4.13
N PRO A 22 4.82 -5.07 3.95
CA PRO A 22 5.79 -4.01 3.72
C PRO A 22 6.74 -3.89 4.90
N LYS A 23 7.86 -3.19 4.69
CA LYS A 23 8.78 -2.89 5.79
C LYS A 23 8.15 -1.82 6.69
N ASP A 24 8.42 -1.90 7.98
CA ASP A 24 8.11 -0.80 8.89
C ASP A 24 8.84 0.48 8.46
N GLU A 25 8.29 1.62 8.88
CA GLU A 25 8.72 2.97 8.52
C GLU A 25 8.68 3.24 7.01
N THR A 26 7.70 2.66 6.29
CA THR A 26 7.49 2.91 4.86
C THR A 26 6.09 3.43 4.56
N THR A 27 6.01 4.30 3.54
CA THR A 27 4.74 4.74 2.96
C THR A 27 4.39 3.88 1.76
N VAL A 28 3.16 3.37 1.72
CA VAL A 28 2.65 2.48 0.67
C VAL A 28 1.25 2.89 0.24
N ILE A 29 0.82 2.38 -0.91
CA ILE A 29 -0.59 2.42 -1.29
C ILE A 29 -1.21 1.09 -0.88
N VAL A 30 -2.29 1.13 -0.11
CA VAL A 30 -3.03 -0.06 0.35
C VAL A 30 -4.41 -0.10 -0.27
N ARG A 31 -5.08 -1.26 -0.18
CA ARG A 31 -6.51 -1.39 -0.47
C ARG A 31 -7.20 -2.40 0.45
N ASN A 32 -8.50 -2.19 0.66
CA ASN A 32 -9.35 -3.14 1.35
C ASN A 32 -9.91 -4.22 0.39
N ALA A 33 -10.70 -5.16 0.93
CA ALA A 33 -11.38 -6.19 0.14
C ALA A 33 -12.33 -5.62 -0.94
N GLY A 34 -12.84 -4.40 -0.74
CA GLY A 34 -13.65 -3.66 -1.72
C GLY A 34 -12.83 -3.00 -2.84
N GLY A 35 -11.50 -3.10 -2.80
CA GLY A 35 -10.61 -2.56 -3.82
C GLY A 35 -10.38 -1.06 -3.76
N VAL A 36 -10.81 -0.37 -2.70
CA VAL A 36 -10.65 1.08 -2.53
C VAL A 36 -9.21 1.39 -2.10
N PRO A 37 -8.40 2.11 -2.89
CA PRO A 37 -7.02 2.41 -2.54
C PRO A 37 -6.88 3.65 -1.66
N TRP A 38 -5.90 3.66 -0.76
CA TRP A 38 -5.50 4.82 0.06
C TRP A 38 -4.01 4.74 0.45
N ILE A 39 -3.43 5.86 0.91
CA ILE A 39 -2.01 5.93 1.30
C ILE A 39 -1.87 5.64 2.79
N ALA A 40 -0.98 4.72 3.13
CA ALA A 40 -0.71 4.33 4.51
C ALA A 40 0.78 4.39 4.84
N ASP A 41 1.08 4.86 6.04
CA ASP A 41 2.35 4.60 6.69
C ASP A 41 2.29 3.27 7.43
N VAL A 42 3.38 2.53 7.35
CA VAL A 42 3.55 1.23 7.99
C VAL A 42 4.41 1.42 9.22
N ASP A 43 3.86 1.15 10.40
CA ASP A 43 4.61 1.18 11.65
C ASP A 43 4.20 0.01 12.54
N ASN A 44 5.20 -0.68 13.10
CA ASN A 44 5.02 -1.86 13.95
C ASN A 44 4.06 -2.92 13.35
N GLY A 45 4.17 -3.17 12.04
CA GLY A 45 3.33 -4.12 11.30
C GLY A 45 1.87 -3.69 11.13
N GLN A 46 1.54 -2.42 11.36
CA GLN A 46 0.20 -1.85 11.21
C GLN A 46 0.18 -0.74 10.16
N PHE A 47 -0.98 -0.53 9.57
CA PHE A 47 -1.20 0.50 8.54
C PHE A 47 -1.96 1.68 9.13
N TYR A 48 -1.38 2.87 9.03
CA TYR A 48 -1.96 4.13 9.49
C TYR A 48 -2.23 5.02 8.28
N PRO A 49 -3.46 5.54 8.10
CA PRO A 49 -3.73 6.50 7.04
C PRO A 49 -2.82 7.72 7.14
N ASP A 50 -2.14 8.05 6.03
CA ASP A 50 -1.39 9.30 5.88
C ASP A 50 -2.36 10.49 5.78
N GLU A 51 -1.94 11.68 6.23
CA GLU A 51 -2.72 12.87 6.65
C GLU A 51 -3.85 13.38 5.70
N PHE A 52 -4.89 12.59 5.46
CA PHE A 52 -6.12 13.05 4.79
C PHE A 52 -7.33 12.94 5.73
N PRO A 53 -8.21 13.97 5.78
CA PRO A 53 -9.45 13.90 6.54
C PRO A 53 -10.45 13.07 5.74
N VAL A 54 -10.32 11.74 5.76
CA VAL A 54 -11.34 10.86 5.19
C VAL A 54 -12.42 10.68 6.24
N ASP A 55 -13.26 11.71 6.38
CA ASP A 55 -14.50 11.73 7.17
C ASP A 55 -15.53 10.68 6.70
N ARG A 56 -15.18 9.84 5.72
CA ARG A 56 -16.02 8.80 5.18
C ARG A 56 -15.21 7.57 4.83
N MET A 57 -15.74 6.45 5.29
CA MET A 57 -15.28 5.08 5.13
C MET A 57 -14.33 4.67 6.24
N SER A 58 -14.82 3.83 7.17
CA SER A 58 -13.97 2.78 7.73
C SER A 58 -13.36 2.08 6.52
N PRO A 59 -12.09 2.31 6.16
CA PRO A 59 -11.47 1.46 5.17
C PRO A 59 -11.47 0.11 5.88
N GLY A 60 -12.27 -0.84 5.38
CA GLY A 60 -12.22 -2.20 5.90
C GLY A 60 -10.77 -2.68 5.94
N GLU A 61 -10.53 -3.78 6.66
CA GLU A 61 -9.20 -4.35 6.85
C GLU A 61 -8.36 -4.34 5.56
N VAL A 62 -7.12 -3.87 5.67
CA VAL A 62 -6.16 -3.84 4.56
C VAL A 62 -5.94 -5.29 4.12
N THR A 63 -5.99 -5.53 2.82
CA THR A 63 -5.76 -6.87 2.26
C THR A 63 -4.54 -6.92 1.35
N HIS A 64 -4.20 -5.80 0.72
CA HIS A 64 -3.10 -5.70 -0.21
C HIS A 64 -2.42 -4.35 -0.13
N TRP A 65 -1.16 -4.31 -0.55
CA TRP A 65 -0.36 -3.11 -0.68
C TRP A 65 0.45 -3.11 -1.97
N MET A 66 0.92 -1.95 -2.39
CA MET A 66 1.90 -1.75 -3.46
C MET A 66 2.87 -0.64 -3.04
N ARG A 67 4.06 -0.62 -3.64
CA ARG A 67 5.05 0.43 -3.36
C ARG A 67 4.51 1.78 -3.79
N PHE A 68 4.76 2.79 -2.97
CA PHE A 68 4.57 4.16 -3.41
C PHE A 68 5.57 4.47 -4.55
N PRO A 69 5.14 5.06 -5.68
CA PRO A 69 6.06 5.46 -6.73
C PRO A 69 6.99 6.57 -6.22
N GLU A 70 8.30 6.40 -6.38
CA GLU A 70 9.30 7.47 -6.20
C GLU A 70 9.37 8.39 -7.43
#